data_AF-A0A2V5RVT7-F1
#
_entry.id   AF-A0A2V5RVT7-F1
#
_cell.length_a   1.000
_cell.length_b   1.000
_cell.length_c   1.000
_cell.angle_alpha   90.00
_cell.angle_beta   90.00
_cell.angle_gamma   90.00
#
_symmetry.space_group_name_H-M   'P 1'
#
loop_
_entity.id
_entity.type
_entity.pdbx_description
1 polymer ?
#
loop_
_entity_poly.entity_id
_entity_poly.type
_entity_poly.pdbx_seq_one_letter_code
_entity_poly.pdbx_strand_id
1 'polypeptide(L)'
;MKLGELGEDRLLGQLLPNLLSGRTIAIGPGDDCAVVERPNRGRLLVLKTDCVVEGVHFLQGRKAFNVGWKAMMRPLSDFAATSAVPQFALITLMAPEQTKVAWVKQLYRGLGRAANRFGVSIVGGETSSTPGPIAISTSVAGFVEIDCWVSRRGG
;
A
#
# COMPACT_ATOMS: atom_id res chain seq x y z
N MET A 1 20.22 4.00 20.66
CA MET A 1 19.69 4.71 19.48
C MET A 1 18.23 4.33 19.29
N LYS A 2 17.33 5.31 19.22
CA LYS A 2 15.91 5.13 18.93
C LYS A 2 15.62 5.34 17.44
N LEU A 3 14.48 4.87 16.95
CA LEU A 3 14.08 4.99 15.54
C LEU A 3 14.14 6.45 15.01
N GLY A 4 13.64 7.40 15.80
CA GLY A 4 13.65 8.83 15.43
C GLY A 4 15.04 9.46 15.34
N GLU A 5 16.05 8.87 15.98
CA GLU A 5 17.44 9.32 15.90
C GLU A 5 18.14 8.76 14.65
N LEU A 6 17.79 7.53 14.26
CA LEU A 6 18.35 6.88 13.07
C LEU A 6 17.73 7.43 11.78
N GLY A 7 16.42 7.62 11.72
CA GLY A 7 15.72 7.99 10.50
C GLY A 7 15.46 6.80 9.57
N GLU A 8 14.44 6.94 8.72
CA GLU A 8 13.89 5.86 7.89
C GLU A 8 14.90 5.31 6.88
N ASP A 9 15.50 6.17 6.06
CA ASP A 9 16.41 5.73 4.98
C ASP A 9 17.60 4.93 5.51
N ARG A 10 18.18 5.39 6.63
CA ARG A 10 19.31 4.70 7.28
C ARG A 10 18.87 3.37 7.88
N LEU A 11 17.68 3.30 8.48
CA LEU A 11 17.14 2.03 8.97
C LEU A 11 16.95 1.05 7.82
N LEU A 12 16.31 1.47 6.72
CA LEU A 12 16.07 0.61 5.57
C LEU A 12 17.38 0.12 4.96
N GLY A 13 18.39 1.00 4.85
CA GLY A 13 19.73 0.62 4.40
C GLY A 13 20.43 -0.42 5.28
N GLN A 14 20.11 -0.48 6.58
CA GLN A 14 20.65 -1.49 7.50
C GLN A 14 19.86 -2.81 7.46
N LEU A 15 18.54 -2.77 7.21
CA LEU A 15 17.69 -3.95 7.25
C LEU A 15 17.65 -4.70 5.92
N LEU A 16 17.39 -3.99 4.82
CA LEU A 16 17.05 -4.60 3.53
C LEU A 16 18.18 -5.48 2.93
N PRO A 17 19.47 -5.11 3.00
CA PRO A 17 20.55 -5.94 2.45
C PRO A 17 20.72 -7.30 3.15
N ASN A 18 20.22 -7.44 4.38
CA ASN A 18 20.34 -8.67 5.17
C ASN A 18 19.18 -9.64 4.94
N LEU A 19 18.19 -9.27 4.12
CA LEU A 19 17.05 -10.13 3.82
C LEU A 19 17.36 -11.05 2.64
N LEU A 20 16.86 -12.28 2.70
CA LEU A 20 16.95 -13.23 1.59
C LEU A 20 16.18 -12.69 0.39
N SER A 21 16.87 -12.54 -0.75
CA SER A 21 16.23 -12.25 -2.03
C SER A 21 16.01 -13.55 -2.80
N GLY A 22 14.75 -13.93 -2.99
CA GLY A 22 14.38 -15.09 -3.77
C GLY A 22 14.74 -14.92 -5.25
N ARG A 23 14.99 -16.04 -5.95
CA ARG A 23 15.34 -16.05 -7.38
C ARG A 23 14.26 -15.44 -8.29
N THR A 24 13.02 -15.39 -7.83
CA THR A 24 11.87 -14.87 -8.60
C THR A 24 11.60 -13.39 -8.35
N ILE A 25 12.46 -12.68 -7.61
CA ILE A 25 12.30 -11.24 -7.38
C ILE A 25 13.00 -10.50 -8.52
N ALA A 26 12.23 -9.94 -9.45
CA ALA A 26 12.76 -9.12 -10.54
C ALA A 26 13.22 -7.76 -10.00
N ILE A 27 12.41 -7.14 -9.14
CA ILE A 27 12.73 -5.88 -8.46
C ILE A 27 12.33 -5.99 -7.00
N GLY A 28 13.35 -5.92 -6.15
CA GLY A 28 13.19 -5.93 -4.70
C GLY A 28 12.92 -4.54 -4.12
N PRO A 29 13.10 -4.40 -2.80
CA PRO A 29 12.93 -3.14 -2.07
C PRO A 29 13.72 -1.96 -2.67
N GLY A 30 13.16 -0.75 -2.56
CA GLY A 30 13.81 0.51 -2.99
C GLY A 30 13.33 1.08 -4.33
N ASP A 31 12.34 0.44 -4.97
CA ASP A 31 11.58 1.02 -6.08
C ASP A 31 10.14 1.36 -5.64
N ASP A 32 9.34 1.93 -6.54
CA ASP A 32 7.94 2.26 -6.25
C ASP A 32 7.13 1.04 -5.84
N CYS A 33 7.24 -0.06 -6.59
CA CYS A 33 6.58 -1.34 -6.31
C CYS A 33 7.59 -2.49 -6.34
N ALA A 34 7.30 -3.54 -5.58
CA ALA A 34 8.02 -4.80 -5.72
C ALA A 34 7.49 -5.57 -6.94
N VAL A 35 8.39 -6.19 -7.69
CA VAL A 35 8.07 -6.94 -8.90
C VAL A 35 8.58 -8.37 -8.77
N VAL A 36 7.67 -9.32 -8.91
CA VAL A 36 7.93 -10.75 -8.73
C VAL A 36 7.59 -11.48 -10.01
N GLU A 37 8.55 -12.26 -10.51
CA GLU A 37 8.35 -13.16 -11.63
C GLU A 37 7.32 -14.22 -11.29
N ARG A 38 6.43 -14.49 -12.24
CA ARG A 38 5.53 -15.63 -12.17
C ARG A 38 6.04 -16.69 -13.13
N PRO A 39 6.11 -17.97 -12.71
CA PRO A 39 6.38 -19.04 -13.64
C PRO A 39 5.27 -19.06 -14.71
N ASN A 40 5.65 -18.85 -15.97
CA ASN A 40 4.88 -19.14 -17.19
C ASN A 40 3.81 -18.14 -17.66
N ARG A 41 3.91 -16.86 -17.35
CA ARG A 41 3.04 -15.84 -17.98
C ARG A 41 3.90 -14.62 -18.26
N GLY A 42 3.87 -14.06 -19.47
CA GLY A 42 4.63 -12.86 -19.90
C GLY A 42 4.34 -11.57 -19.10
N ARG A 43 3.79 -11.70 -17.89
CA ARG A 43 3.47 -10.66 -16.94
C ARG A 43 4.19 -10.90 -15.62
N LEU A 44 4.63 -9.82 -15.02
CA LEU A 44 5.19 -9.80 -13.68
C LEU A 44 4.09 -9.45 -12.67
N LEU A 45 4.14 -10.05 -11.49
CA LEU A 45 3.30 -9.68 -10.36
C LEU A 45 3.86 -8.41 -9.71
N VAL A 46 3.02 -7.40 -9.56
CA VAL A 46 3.40 -6.13 -8.93
C VAL A 46 2.69 -6.00 -7.59
N LEU A 47 3.44 -5.64 -6.56
CA LEU A 47 2.98 -5.55 -5.17
C LEU A 47 3.35 -4.21 -4.57
N LYS A 48 2.38 -3.55 -3.92
CA LYS A 48 2.58 -2.34 -3.13
C LYS A 48 1.81 -2.43 -1.82
N THR A 49 2.40 -1.92 -0.75
CA THR A 49 1.68 -1.59 0.48
C THR A 49 1.97 -0.16 0.86
N ASP A 50 0.95 0.55 1.33
CA ASP A 50 1.08 1.90 1.85
C ASP A 50 0.19 2.07 3.08
N CYS A 51 0.56 2.98 3.97
CA CYS A 51 -0.17 3.22 5.22
C CYS A 51 -0.58 4.70 5.36
N VAL A 52 -1.77 4.93 5.92
CA VAL A 52 -2.18 6.23 6.43
C VAL A 52 -2.50 6.13 7.91
N VAL A 53 -2.02 7.10 8.69
CA VAL A 53 -2.09 7.11 10.16
C VAL A 53 -2.63 8.45 10.60
N GLU A 54 -3.61 8.46 11.49
CA GLU A 54 -4.14 9.68 12.09
C GLU A 54 -3.06 10.41 12.88
N GLY A 55 -3.01 11.74 12.76
CA GLY A 55 -1.95 12.59 13.32
C GLY A 55 -0.71 12.69 12.44
N VAL A 56 -0.50 11.77 11.49
CA VAL A 56 0.65 11.80 10.56
C VAL A 56 0.21 12.13 9.14
N HIS A 57 -0.74 11.36 8.61
CA HIS A 57 -1.17 11.42 7.21
C HIS A 57 -2.52 12.10 7.02
N PHE A 58 -3.32 12.15 8.07
CA PHE A 58 -4.56 12.91 8.16
C PHE A 58 -4.76 13.33 9.61
N LEU A 59 -5.47 14.42 9.84
CA LEU A 59 -5.70 14.93 11.19
C LEU A 59 -7.05 14.42 11.73
N GLN A 60 -7.23 14.51 13.03
CA GLN A 60 -8.48 14.15 13.69
C GLN A 60 -9.66 14.98 13.14
N GLY A 61 -10.83 14.35 13.07
CA GLY A 61 -12.07 14.96 12.54
C GLY A 61 -12.12 15.09 11.02
N ARG A 62 -11.13 14.58 10.28
CA ARG A 62 -11.16 14.56 8.81
C ARG A 62 -12.27 13.62 8.35
N LYS A 63 -12.98 14.02 7.30
CA LYS A 63 -14.10 13.26 6.74
C LYS A 63 -13.60 11.87 6.35
N ALA A 64 -14.18 10.82 6.95
CA ALA A 64 -13.74 9.44 6.76
C ALA A 64 -13.67 9.04 5.28
N PHE A 65 -14.64 9.49 4.48
CA PHE A 65 -14.64 9.28 3.03
C PHE A 65 -13.34 9.75 2.37
N ASN A 66 -12.86 10.95 2.72
CA ASN A 66 -11.61 11.50 2.17
C ASN A 66 -10.39 10.72 2.66
N VAL A 67 -10.43 10.24 3.91
CA VAL A 67 -9.37 9.37 4.46
C VAL A 67 -9.31 8.06 3.67
N GLY A 68 -10.45 7.44 3.40
CA GLY A 68 -10.54 6.19 2.64
C GLY A 68 -10.12 6.36 1.19
N TRP A 69 -10.54 7.47 0.55
CA TRP A 69 -10.07 7.82 -0.79
C TRP A 69 -8.53 7.95 -0.81
N LYS A 70 -7.97 8.73 0.13
CA LYS A 70 -6.51 8.91 0.23
C LYS A 70 -5.79 7.58 0.46
N ALA A 71 -6.30 6.74 1.36
CA ALA A 71 -5.70 5.45 1.69
C ALA A 71 -5.54 4.55 0.46
N MET A 72 -6.57 4.47 -0.39
CA MET A 72 -6.50 3.71 -1.66
C MET A 72 -5.64 4.40 -2.71
N MET A 73 -5.73 5.72 -2.85
CA MET A 73 -5.00 6.45 -3.89
C MET A 73 -3.48 6.41 -3.73
N ARG A 74 -2.98 6.26 -2.50
CA ARG A 74 -1.54 6.18 -2.23
C ARG A 74 -0.84 5.03 -2.98
N PRO A 75 -1.16 3.75 -2.72
CA PRO A 75 -0.55 2.66 -3.47
C PRO A 75 -0.92 2.68 -4.96
N LEU A 76 -2.09 3.20 -5.35
CA LEU A 76 -2.44 3.34 -6.77
C LEU A 76 -1.56 4.36 -7.51
N SER A 77 -1.06 5.38 -6.83
CA SER A 77 -0.10 6.33 -7.40
C SER A 77 1.21 5.65 -7.78
N ASP A 78 1.67 4.71 -6.95
CA ASP A 78 2.91 3.97 -7.21
C ASP A 78 2.72 2.94 -8.33
N PHE A 79 1.54 2.33 -8.42
CA PHE A 79 1.17 1.53 -9.59
C PHE A 79 1.21 2.34 -10.88
N ALA A 80 0.73 3.59 -10.86
CA ALA A 80 0.79 4.48 -12.02
C ALA A 80 2.24 4.84 -12.43
N ALA A 81 3.17 4.91 -11.47
CA ALA A 81 4.59 5.18 -11.75
C ALA A 81 5.31 4.01 -12.45
N THR A 82 4.69 2.84 -12.48
CA THR A 82 5.36 1.59 -12.85
C THR A 82 4.77 0.91 -14.09
N SER A 83 3.83 1.58 -14.77
CA SER A 83 3.01 1.03 -15.88
C SER A 83 2.17 -0.20 -15.49
N ALA A 84 2.06 -0.51 -14.20
CA ALA A 84 1.35 -1.67 -13.72
C ALA A 84 -0.16 -1.43 -13.65
N VAL A 85 -0.93 -2.47 -13.96
CA VAL A 85 -2.39 -2.47 -13.85
C VAL A 85 -2.78 -3.09 -12.51
N PRO A 86 -3.32 -2.32 -11.55
CA PRO A 86 -3.78 -2.84 -10.27
C PRO A 86 -5.02 -3.71 -10.46
N GLN A 87 -5.20 -4.73 -9.61
CA GLN A 87 -6.33 -5.68 -9.71
C GLN A 87 -7.01 -5.92 -8.37
N PHE A 88 -6.22 -6.12 -7.32
CA PHE A 88 -6.72 -6.57 -6.02
C PHE A 88 -6.19 -5.68 -4.91
N ALA A 89 -7.00 -5.46 -3.88
CA ALA A 89 -6.59 -4.75 -2.68
C ALA A 89 -7.00 -5.49 -1.40
N LEU A 90 -6.14 -5.42 -0.38
CA LEU A 90 -6.39 -5.86 0.99
C LEU A 90 -6.29 -4.66 1.93
N ILE A 91 -7.26 -4.53 2.84
CA ILE A 91 -7.33 -3.39 3.78
C ILE A 91 -7.16 -3.87 5.22
N THR A 92 -6.11 -3.42 5.90
CA THR A 92 -6.01 -3.58 7.36
C THR A 92 -6.40 -2.27 8.03
N LEU A 93 -7.47 -2.29 8.83
CA LEU A 93 -7.92 -1.17 9.63
C LEU A 93 -7.62 -1.42 11.11
N MET A 94 -6.79 -0.59 11.71
CA MET A 94 -6.58 -0.52 13.15
C MET A 94 -7.32 0.71 13.67
N ALA A 95 -8.28 0.53 14.58
CA ALA A 95 -9.05 1.63 15.13
C ALA A 95 -9.37 1.43 16.63
N PRO A 96 -9.46 2.51 17.43
CA PRO A 96 -9.97 2.43 18.79
C PRO A 96 -11.40 1.91 18.86
N GLU A 97 -11.76 1.19 19.92
CA GLU A 97 -13.09 0.56 20.10
C GLU A 97 -14.24 1.57 20.07
N GLN A 98 -13.98 2.80 20.54
CA GLN A 98 -14.93 3.91 20.51
C GLN A 98 -15.16 4.49 19.10
N THR A 99 -14.47 3.99 18.08
CA THR A 99 -14.62 4.47 16.70
C THR A 99 -16.02 4.16 16.20
N LYS A 100 -16.76 5.21 15.82
CA LYS A 100 -18.14 5.07 15.35
C LYS A 100 -18.17 4.20 14.08
N VAL A 101 -19.01 3.16 14.08
CA VAL A 101 -19.25 2.30 12.89
C VAL A 101 -19.64 3.13 11.66
N ALA A 102 -20.40 4.21 11.83
CA ALA A 102 -20.74 5.13 10.75
C ALA A 102 -19.51 5.77 10.09
N TRP A 103 -18.46 6.08 10.87
CA TRP A 103 -17.20 6.58 10.35
C TRP A 103 -16.49 5.52 9.50
N VAL A 104 -16.42 4.27 9.98
CA VAL A 104 -15.83 3.13 9.23
C VAL A 104 -16.59 2.87 7.94
N LYS A 105 -17.93 2.93 7.94
CA LYS A 105 -18.74 2.81 6.72
C LYS A 105 -18.41 3.92 5.70
N GLN A 106 -18.22 5.15 6.15
CA GLN A 106 -17.83 6.26 5.27
C GLN A 106 -16.39 6.11 4.76
N LEU A 107 -15.46 5.62 5.59
CA LEU A 107 -14.10 5.25 5.18
C LEU A 107 -14.14 4.26 4.01
N TYR A 108 -14.89 3.16 4.17
CA TYR A 108 -15.01 2.13 3.13
C TYR A 108 -15.72 2.62 1.86
N ARG A 109 -16.66 3.57 1.97
CA ARG A 109 -17.21 4.24 0.78
C ARG A 109 -16.14 5.02 0.01
N GLY A 110 -15.22 5.68 0.71
CA GLY A 110 -14.08 6.37 0.11
C GLY A 110 -13.11 5.42 -0.58
N LEU A 111 -12.70 4.36 0.14
CA LEU A 111 -11.86 3.28 -0.39
C LEU A 111 -12.47 2.67 -1.65
N GLY A 112 -13.75 2.25 -1.56
CA GLY A 112 -14.47 1.62 -2.67
C GLY A 112 -14.66 2.56 -3.86
N ARG A 113 -14.91 3.86 -3.62
CA ARG A 113 -15.02 4.83 -4.72
C ARG A 113 -13.69 4.97 -5.47
N ALA A 114 -12.57 5.04 -4.76
CA ALA A 114 -11.24 5.10 -5.38
C ALA A 114 -10.91 3.78 -6.11
N ALA A 115 -11.15 2.63 -5.47
CA ALA A 115 -10.91 1.32 -6.07
C ALA A 115 -11.71 1.12 -7.38
N ASN A 116 -13.01 1.44 -7.35
CA ASN A 116 -13.89 1.34 -8.52
C ASN A 116 -13.44 2.25 -9.67
N ARG A 117 -12.86 3.42 -9.37
CA ARG A 117 -12.34 4.32 -10.41
C ARG A 117 -11.23 3.68 -11.25
N PHE A 118 -10.46 2.76 -10.67
CA PHE A 118 -9.33 2.10 -11.31
C PHE A 118 -9.56 0.60 -11.55
N GLY A 119 -10.81 0.12 -11.41
CA GLY A 119 -11.15 -1.29 -11.63
C GLY A 119 -10.54 -2.25 -10.60
N VAL A 120 -10.18 -1.77 -9.42
CA VAL A 120 -9.55 -2.57 -8.36
C VAL A 120 -10.62 -3.16 -7.46
N SER A 121 -10.51 -4.46 -7.17
CA SER A 121 -11.39 -5.17 -6.24
C SER A 121 -10.78 -5.22 -4.85
N ILE A 122 -11.50 -4.75 -3.83
CA ILE A 122 -11.13 -4.99 -2.42
C ILE A 122 -11.55 -6.42 -2.09
N VAL A 123 -10.59 -7.32 -1.96
CA VAL A 123 -10.83 -8.78 -1.87
C VAL A 123 -10.72 -9.34 -0.45
N GLY A 124 -10.40 -8.48 0.53
CA GLY A 124 -10.28 -8.89 1.91
C GLY A 124 -9.56 -7.85 2.75
N GLY A 125 -9.10 -8.29 3.91
CA GLY A 125 -8.49 -7.40 4.89
C GLY A 125 -8.58 -7.95 6.30
N GLU A 126 -8.27 -7.07 7.25
CA GLU A 126 -8.31 -7.34 8.69
C GLU A 126 -8.78 -6.07 9.42
N THR A 127 -9.43 -6.23 10.56
CA THR A 127 -9.83 -5.14 11.45
C THR A 127 -9.40 -5.45 12.88
N SER A 128 -8.55 -4.60 13.46
CA SER A 128 -8.04 -4.79 14.82
C SER A 128 -8.30 -3.57 15.71
N SER A 129 -8.50 -3.83 17.00
CA SER A 129 -8.59 -2.80 18.03
C SER A 129 -7.19 -2.26 18.38
N THR A 130 -7.08 -0.97 18.63
CA THR A 130 -5.84 -0.33 19.11
C THR A 130 -6.19 0.79 20.09
N PRO A 131 -5.37 1.08 21.13
CA PRO A 131 -5.56 2.30 21.93
C PRO A 131 -5.46 3.60 21.10
N GLY A 132 -5.01 3.51 19.85
CA GLY A 132 -4.90 4.58 18.89
C GLY A 132 -3.44 4.88 18.52
N PRO A 133 -3.20 5.71 17.49
CA PRO A 133 -4.19 6.36 16.61
C PRO A 133 -4.86 5.42 15.59
N ILE A 134 -5.87 5.90 14.84
CA ILE A 134 -6.42 5.13 13.70
C ILE A 134 -5.33 4.97 12.63
N ALA A 135 -5.15 3.74 12.12
CA ALA A 135 -4.25 3.45 11.02
C ALA A 135 -4.92 2.55 9.98
N ILE A 136 -4.65 2.83 8.70
CA ILE A 136 -5.16 2.07 7.56
C ILE A 136 -3.97 1.66 6.71
N SER A 137 -3.69 0.36 6.64
CA SER A 137 -2.77 -0.22 5.67
C SER A 137 -3.55 -0.69 4.45
N THR A 138 -3.10 -0.30 3.27
CA THR A 138 -3.67 -0.72 2.00
C THR A 138 -2.61 -1.42 1.18
N SER A 139 -2.81 -2.71 0.93
CA SER A 139 -1.98 -3.49 0.03
C SER A 139 -2.68 -3.65 -1.31
N VAL A 140 -1.98 -3.41 -2.41
CA VAL A 140 -2.48 -3.55 -3.78
C VAL A 140 -1.59 -4.54 -4.53
N ALA A 141 -2.23 -5.43 -5.27
CA ALA A 141 -1.58 -6.37 -6.18
C ALA A 141 -2.13 -6.20 -7.59
N GLY A 142 -1.27 -6.38 -8.58
CA GLY A 142 -1.63 -6.30 -9.99
C GLY A 142 -0.55 -6.85 -10.88
N PHE A 143 -0.56 -6.47 -12.14
CA PHE A 143 0.35 -7.04 -13.14
C PHE A 143 0.88 -5.98 -14.10
N VAL A 144 2.05 -6.24 -14.65
CA VAL A 144 2.64 -5.48 -15.75
C VAL A 144 3.17 -6.48 -16.78
N GLU A 145 3.10 -6.15 -18.08
CA GLU A 145 3.77 -6.94 -19.11
C GLU A 145 5.30 -6.79 -18.96
N ILE A 146 6.05 -7.87 -19.19
CA ILE A 146 7.49 -7.91 -18.90
C ILE A 146 8.29 -6.80 -19.61
N ASP A 147 7.87 -6.42 -20.82
CA ASP A 147 8.53 -5.41 -21.66
C ASP A 147 8.02 -3.98 -21.42
N CYS A 148 7.03 -3.79 -20.56
CA CYS A 148 6.37 -2.48 -20.35
C CYS A 148 6.62 -1.88 -18.97
N TRP A 149 7.32 -2.58 -18.10
CA TRP A 149 7.60 -2.12 -16.74
C TRP A 149 8.57 -0.93 -16.73
N VAL A 150 8.33 0.02 -15.82
CA VAL A 150 9.17 1.21 -15.60
C VAL A 150 9.73 1.20 -14.17
N SER A 151 11.04 1.37 -14.04
CA SER A 151 11.77 1.40 -12.77
C SER A 151 12.47 2.75 -12.58
N ARG A 152 12.59 3.21 -11.32
CA ARG A 152 13.45 4.34 -10.97
C ARG A 152 14.94 4.10 -11.25
N ARG A 153 15.35 2.85 -11.46
CA ARG A 153 16.75 2.47 -11.73
C ARG A 153 17.14 2.61 -13.21
N GLY A 154 16.18 2.90 -14.08
CA GLY A 154 16.42 3.16 -15.51
C GLY A 154 16.90 4.58 -15.74
N GLY A 155 18.21 4.78 -15.59
CA GLY A 155 18.98 5.85 -16.26
C GLY A 155 19.72 5.27 -17.46
#